data_AF-A0A1I5AWS4-F1
#
_entry.id   AF-A0A1I5AWS4-F1
#
_cell.length_a   1.000
_cell.length_b   1.000
_cell.length_c   1.000
_cell.angle_alpha   90.00
_cell.angle_beta   90.00
_cell.angle_gamma   90.00
#
_symmetry.space_group_name_H-M   'P 1'
#
loop_
_entity.id
_entity.type
_entity.pdbx_description
1 polymer ?
#
loop_
_entity_poly.entity_id
_entity_poly.type
_entity_poly.pdbx_seq_one_letter_code
_entity_poly.pdbx_strand_id
1 'polypeptide(L)'
;MERFDIEEVSSKILDELLQYRRRFPESEHTPQYEEKKVLEVQLPRIRAFVEQGKPIECILPAFPTKSPNPRKVLGKMPDMAEKLSLIFLNSLCQRIQLYYPPGANIVICSDGHVFSDLINVDDETITHYQLEIEKLLHELGATHLSVFNLGNVESLTQYTSDYDRLRELLVSRYASSVEEIKETLKESEDGVRLYRAITRFLYEDSLLPEYTGSKNALQKDARQRAVGVIQRSWAWGNLLAEQFPLAIRLSIHPQPVDSIKIGIHMMPTRDDWLTPWHGVAANINGQFVLMKSDEVKKMNGKLIEIRGIPSHYLIETLSEEKLFEENPQTEFQTTAAQAE
;
A
#
# COMPACT_ATOMS: atom_id res chain seq x y z
N MET A 1 -14.82 -30.11 19.09
CA MET A 1 -14.44 -28.77 18.60
C MET A 1 -13.64 -28.14 19.72
N GLU A 2 -12.33 -27.94 19.54
CA GLU A 2 -11.54 -27.20 20.52
C GLU A 2 -12.19 -25.82 20.68
N ARG A 3 -12.53 -25.48 21.92
CA ARG A 3 -13.17 -24.21 22.23
C ARG A 3 -12.04 -23.21 22.41
N PHE A 4 -11.79 -22.38 21.41
CA PHE A 4 -10.82 -21.30 21.50
C PHE A 4 -11.17 -20.40 22.69
N ASP A 5 -10.16 -19.89 23.39
CA ASP A 5 -10.37 -18.69 24.19
C ASP A 5 -10.60 -17.54 23.20
N ILE A 6 -11.87 -17.16 23.05
CA ILE A 6 -12.32 -16.16 22.09
C ILE A 6 -11.60 -14.83 22.30
N GLU A 7 -11.37 -14.44 23.55
CA GLU A 7 -10.77 -13.16 23.89
C GLU A 7 -9.26 -13.18 23.62
N GLU A 8 -8.59 -14.24 24.04
CA GLU A 8 -7.15 -14.41 23.80
C GLU A 8 -6.84 -14.45 22.30
N VAL A 9 -7.58 -15.26 21.53
CA VAL A 9 -7.39 -15.37 20.08
C VAL A 9 -7.70 -14.06 19.37
N SER A 10 -8.81 -13.40 19.69
CA SER A 10 -9.18 -12.14 19.05
C SER A 10 -8.15 -11.04 19.31
N SER A 11 -7.64 -10.96 20.55
CA SER A 11 -6.61 -10.00 20.93
C SER A 11 -5.30 -10.28 20.18
N LYS A 12 -4.88 -11.56 20.12
CA LYS A 12 -3.68 -11.97 19.41
C LYS A 12 -3.74 -11.68 17.91
N ILE A 13 -4.90 -11.85 17.27
CA ILE A 13 -5.11 -11.48 15.86
C ILE A 13 -4.97 -9.97 15.68
N LEU A 14 -5.57 -9.17 16.56
CA LEU A 14 -5.46 -7.72 16.47
C LEU A 14 -4.01 -7.26 16.65
N ASP A 15 -3.29 -7.81 17.64
CA ASP A 15 -1.88 -7.50 17.89
C ASP A 15 -1.01 -7.83 16.67
N GLU A 16 -1.28 -8.95 15.98
CA GLU A 16 -0.62 -9.32 14.73
C GLU A 16 -0.83 -8.26 13.63
N LEU A 17 -2.02 -7.68 13.50
CA LEU A 17 -2.30 -6.60 12.55
C LEU A 17 -1.63 -5.27 12.96
N LEU A 18 -1.64 -4.95 14.25
CA LEU A 18 -1.15 -3.67 14.78
C LEU A 18 0.37 -3.52 14.68
N GLN A 19 1.12 -4.61 14.64
CA GLN A 19 2.57 -4.62 14.36
C GLN A 19 2.92 -3.92 13.03
N TYR A 20 1.99 -3.87 12.08
CA TYR A 20 2.20 -3.31 10.75
C TYR A 20 1.33 -2.07 10.51
N ARG A 21 0.78 -1.44 11.55
CA ARG A 21 -0.14 -0.31 11.37
C ARG A 21 0.58 0.91 10.78
N ARG A 22 0.04 1.46 9.69
CA ARG A 22 0.42 2.80 9.18
C ARG A 22 -0.10 3.87 10.14
N ARG A 23 0.78 4.78 10.56
CA ARG A 23 0.43 5.88 11.47
C ARG A 23 0.59 7.22 10.76
N PHE A 24 -0.12 8.25 11.24
CA PHE A 24 0.18 9.60 10.80
C PHE A 24 1.56 10.01 11.37
N PRO A 25 2.47 10.61 10.56
CA PRO A 25 3.79 10.99 11.05
C PRO A 25 3.77 11.99 12.22
N GLU A 26 2.70 12.78 12.33
CA GLU A 26 2.54 13.87 13.30
C GLU A 26 1.29 13.64 14.18
N SER A 27 1.22 12.49 14.87
CA SER A 27 0.14 12.25 15.83
C SER A 27 0.40 12.99 17.15
N GLU A 28 -0.62 13.69 17.65
CA GLU A 28 -0.58 14.32 18.99
C GLU A 28 -0.86 13.31 20.12
N HIS A 29 -1.27 12.08 19.78
CA HIS A 29 -1.64 11.06 20.75
C HIS A 29 -0.47 10.14 21.08
N THR A 30 -0.44 9.66 22.33
CA THR A 30 0.55 8.64 22.74
C THR A 30 0.23 7.29 22.08
N PRO A 31 1.23 6.45 21.77
CA PRO A 31 1.00 5.13 21.19
C PRO A 31 -0.02 4.27 21.95
N GLN A 32 0.01 4.35 23.28
CA GLN A 32 -0.91 3.61 24.16
C GLN A 32 -2.36 4.10 24.05
N TYR A 33 -2.57 5.42 23.87
CA TYR A 33 -3.92 5.96 23.63
C TYR A 33 -4.46 5.47 22.29
N GLU A 34 -3.64 5.54 21.25
CA GLU A 34 -4.03 5.10 19.90
C GLU A 34 -4.39 3.61 19.90
N GLU A 35 -3.54 2.77 20.51
CA GLU A 35 -3.78 1.33 20.60
C GLU A 35 -5.08 1.00 21.34
N LYS A 36 -5.36 1.69 22.45
CA LYS A 36 -6.63 1.56 23.16
C LYS A 36 -7.83 1.89 22.27
N LYS A 37 -7.75 2.99 21.50
CA LYS A 37 -8.84 3.40 20.61
C LYS A 37 -9.07 2.44 19.45
N VAL A 38 -7.98 1.93 18.86
CA VAL A 38 -8.09 0.93 17.81
C VAL A 38 -8.65 -0.39 18.37
N LEU A 39 -8.25 -0.80 19.58
CA LEU A 39 -8.83 -1.94 20.30
C LEU A 39 -10.35 -1.82 20.48
N GLU A 40 -10.84 -0.66 20.94
CA GLU A 40 -12.27 -0.39 21.16
C GLU A 40 -13.10 -0.60 19.87
N VAL A 41 -12.55 -0.28 18.70
CA VAL A 41 -13.25 -0.40 17.41
C VAL A 41 -13.09 -1.79 16.78
N GLN A 42 -11.88 -2.35 16.80
CA GLN A 42 -11.52 -3.49 15.97
C GLN A 42 -11.74 -4.84 16.66
N LEU A 43 -11.51 -4.91 17.98
CA LEU A 43 -11.61 -6.17 18.72
C LEU A 43 -13.01 -6.81 18.62
N PRO A 44 -14.13 -6.07 18.78
CA PRO A 44 -15.46 -6.65 18.63
C PRO A 44 -15.72 -7.23 17.23
N ARG A 45 -15.13 -6.64 16.18
CA ARG A 45 -15.29 -7.11 14.80
C ARG A 45 -14.55 -8.42 14.56
N ILE A 46 -13.31 -8.53 15.05
CA ILE A 46 -12.52 -9.77 14.99
C ILE A 46 -13.21 -10.86 15.81
N ARG A 47 -13.65 -10.53 17.03
CA ARG A 47 -14.36 -11.43 17.93
C ARG A 47 -15.57 -12.08 17.26
N ALA A 48 -16.35 -11.32 16.51
CA ALA A 48 -17.52 -11.84 15.82
C ALA A 48 -17.22 -13.01 14.86
N PHE A 49 -16.04 -13.02 14.21
CA PHE A 49 -15.61 -14.16 13.39
C PHE A 49 -15.13 -15.35 14.23
N VAL A 50 -14.35 -15.07 15.29
CA VAL A 50 -13.79 -16.08 16.19
C VAL A 50 -14.89 -16.84 16.94
N GLU A 51 -15.91 -16.13 17.42
CA GLU A 51 -17.11 -16.71 18.07
C GLU A 51 -17.85 -17.70 17.14
N GLN A 52 -17.82 -17.44 15.84
CA GLN A 52 -18.45 -18.29 14.83
C GLN A 52 -17.51 -19.39 14.29
N GLY A 53 -16.25 -19.41 14.70
CA GLY A 53 -15.22 -20.30 14.15
C GLY A 53 -15.00 -20.11 12.65
N LYS A 54 -15.24 -18.90 12.13
CA LYS A 54 -15.10 -18.56 10.70
C LYS A 54 -13.73 -17.93 10.41
N PRO A 55 -13.17 -18.10 9.20
CA PRO A 55 -12.00 -17.34 8.79
C PRO A 55 -12.24 -15.83 8.96
N ILE A 56 -11.23 -15.10 9.45
CA ILE A 56 -11.30 -13.65 9.50
C ILE A 56 -11.31 -13.12 8.06
N GLU A 57 -12.38 -12.45 7.65
CA GLU A 57 -12.45 -11.82 6.35
C GLU A 57 -11.92 -10.39 6.45
N CYS A 58 -10.91 -10.08 5.65
CA CYS A 58 -10.34 -8.74 5.51
C CYS A 58 -10.53 -8.26 4.07
N ILE A 59 -10.77 -6.97 3.88
CA ILE A 59 -10.74 -6.34 2.56
C ILE A 59 -9.73 -5.20 2.51
N LEU A 60 -9.02 -5.08 1.39
CA LEU A 60 -7.95 -4.12 1.20
C LEU A 60 -8.08 -3.42 -0.16
N PRO A 61 -8.62 -2.20 -0.22
CA PRO A 61 -8.57 -1.37 -1.43
C PRO A 61 -7.11 -1.00 -1.74
N ALA A 62 -6.56 -1.61 -2.79
CA ALA A 62 -5.13 -1.57 -3.11
C ALA A 62 -4.84 -2.14 -4.51
N PHE A 63 -3.60 -1.94 -4.98
CA PHE A 63 -3.11 -2.45 -6.26
C PHE A 63 -3.97 -2.00 -7.46
N PRO A 64 -4.16 -0.67 -7.67
CA PRO A 64 -4.93 -0.17 -8.81
C PRO A 64 -4.20 -0.37 -10.15
N THR A 65 -2.98 0.17 -10.23
CA THR A 65 -2.07 0.19 -11.38
C THR A 65 -0.77 0.88 -10.93
N LYS A 66 0.35 0.68 -11.64
CA LYS A 66 1.56 1.49 -11.45
C LYS A 66 1.30 2.97 -11.78
N SER A 67 2.00 3.86 -11.07
CA SER A 67 2.07 5.29 -11.40
C SER A 67 2.40 5.49 -12.88
N PRO A 68 1.73 6.42 -13.59
CA PRO A 68 2.05 6.73 -14.98
C PRO A 68 3.41 7.43 -15.13
N ASN A 69 4.02 7.90 -14.03
CA ASN A 69 5.29 8.60 -14.09
C ASN A 69 6.49 7.63 -14.08
N PRO A 70 7.26 7.52 -15.17
CA PRO A 70 8.43 6.63 -15.23
C PRO A 70 9.57 7.06 -14.31
N ARG A 71 9.49 8.24 -13.68
CA ARG A 71 10.43 8.62 -12.61
C ARG A 71 10.15 7.91 -11.29
N LYS A 72 8.92 7.45 -11.06
CA LYS A 72 8.49 6.86 -9.78
C LYS A 72 8.63 5.35 -9.73
N VAL A 73 8.46 4.68 -10.87
CA VAL A 73 8.34 3.22 -11.01
C VAL A 73 9.23 2.66 -12.12
N LEU A 74 9.42 1.34 -12.16
CA LEU A 74 10.26 0.67 -13.17
C LEU A 74 9.56 0.41 -14.51
N GLY A 75 8.23 0.42 -14.51
CA GLY A 75 7.40 0.13 -15.67
C GLY A 75 5.93 0.18 -15.30
N LYS A 76 5.07 -0.24 -16.24
CA LYS A 76 3.61 -0.28 -16.04
C LYS A 76 3.12 -1.52 -15.29
N MET A 77 3.88 -2.61 -15.32
CA MET A 77 3.49 -3.90 -14.74
C MET A 77 3.97 -4.05 -13.29
N PRO A 78 3.34 -4.93 -12.49
CA PRO A 78 3.83 -5.29 -11.16
C PRO A 78 5.30 -5.74 -11.19
N ASP A 79 6.09 -5.30 -10.22
CA ASP A 79 7.50 -5.65 -10.08
C ASP A 79 7.78 -6.29 -8.70
N MET A 80 9.03 -6.28 -8.25
CA MET A 80 9.38 -6.88 -6.96
C MET A 80 8.65 -6.23 -5.78
N ALA A 81 8.27 -4.96 -5.88
CA ALA A 81 7.55 -4.26 -4.82
C ALA A 81 6.16 -4.90 -4.58
N GLU A 82 5.40 -5.13 -5.65
CA GLU A 82 4.12 -5.84 -5.56
C GLU A 82 4.31 -7.27 -5.10
N LYS A 83 5.29 -7.99 -5.67
CA LYS A 83 5.56 -9.39 -5.32
C LYS A 83 5.82 -9.57 -3.82
N LEU A 84 6.70 -8.75 -3.24
CA LEU A 84 7.02 -8.82 -1.80
C LEU A 84 5.83 -8.42 -0.94
N SER A 85 5.03 -7.45 -1.38
CA SER A 85 3.81 -7.03 -0.68
C SER A 85 2.77 -8.14 -0.64
N LEU A 86 2.55 -8.86 -1.74
CA LEU A 86 1.64 -10.00 -1.81
C LEU A 86 2.14 -11.17 -0.95
N ILE A 87 3.44 -11.47 -0.98
CA ILE A 87 4.05 -12.47 -0.09
C ILE A 87 3.79 -12.12 1.37
N PHE A 88 3.99 -10.86 1.75
CA PHE A 88 3.77 -10.39 3.12
C PHE A 88 2.30 -10.58 3.54
N LEU A 89 1.35 -10.12 2.72
CA LEU A 89 -0.09 -10.21 3.03
C LEU A 89 -0.53 -11.68 3.17
N ASN A 90 -0.09 -12.56 2.29
CA ASN A 90 -0.40 -13.98 2.40
C ASN A 90 0.25 -14.60 3.65
N SER A 91 1.50 -14.26 3.96
CA SER A 91 2.20 -14.75 5.15
C SER A 91 1.54 -14.26 6.44
N LEU A 92 0.98 -13.05 6.46
CA LEU A 92 0.21 -12.53 7.58
C LEU A 92 -1.00 -13.43 7.89
N CYS A 93 -1.77 -13.81 6.86
CA CYS A 93 -2.87 -14.76 7.00
C CYS A 93 -2.40 -16.14 7.50
N GLN A 94 -1.29 -16.65 6.98
CA GLN A 94 -0.70 -17.91 7.42
C GLN A 94 -0.27 -17.88 8.89
N ARG A 95 0.32 -16.78 9.37
CA ARG A 95 0.70 -16.62 10.78
C ARG A 95 -0.51 -16.66 11.71
N ILE A 96 -1.62 -16.01 11.32
CA ILE A 96 -2.89 -16.12 12.05
C ILE A 96 -3.37 -17.57 12.10
N GLN A 97 -3.27 -18.30 10.98
CA GLN A 97 -3.71 -19.70 10.89
C GLN A 97 -2.97 -20.65 11.84
N LEU A 98 -1.72 -20.34 12.23
CA LEU A 98 -0.94 -21.16 13.15
C LEU A 98 -1.57 -21.30 14.54
N TYR A 99 -2.35 -20.32 14.99
CA TYR A 99 -3.00 -20.32 16.30
C TYR A 99 -4.52 -20.16 16.25
N TYR A 100 -5.07 -19.85 15.08
CA TYR A 100 -6.51 -19.84 14.80
C TYR A 100 -6.76 -20.66 13.52
N PRO A 101 -7.06 -21.97 13.60
CA PRO A 101 -7.13 -22.86 12.43
C PRO A 101 -8.01 -22.41 11.25
N PRO A 102 -9.18 -21.73 11.45
CA PRO A 102 -9.93 -21.14 10.33
C PRO A 102 -9.14 -20.07 9.56
N GLY A 103 -8.13 -19.45 10.18
CA GLY A 103 -7.21 -18.51 9.57
C GLY A 103 -7.85 -17.16 9.25
N ALA A 104 -7.25 -16.47 8.28
CA ALA A 104 -7.73 -15.22 7.74
C ALA A 104 -7.57 -15.22 6.21
N ASN A 105 -8.39 -14.44 5.52
CA ASN A 105 -8.28 -14.19 4.09
C ASN A 105 -8.33 -12.69 3.82
N ILE A 106 -7.59 -12.23 2.81
CA ILE A 106 -7.61 -10.83 2.38
C ILE A 106 -8.10 -10.77 0.94
N VAL A 107 -9.21 -10.05 0.74
CA VAL A 107 -9.71 -9.70 -0.59
C VAL A 107 -9.10 -8.36 -0.99
N ILE A 108 -8.25 -8.38 -2.02
CA ILE A 108 -7.65 -7.19 -2.62
C ILE A 108 -8.71 -6.54 -3.51
N CYS A 109 -9.27 -5.43 -3.05
CA CYS A 109 -10.34 -4.72 -3.74
C CYS A 109 -9.75 -3.66 -4.69
N SER A 110 -9.24 -4.07 -5.86
CA SER A 110 -8.56 -3.16 -6.78
C SER A 110 -9.46 -2.01 -7.23
N ASP A 111 -8.93 -0.80 -7.12
CA ASP A 111 -9.57 0.47 -7.42
C ASP A 111 -9.01 1.12 -8.70
N GLY A 112 -8.29 0.37 -9.54
CA GLY A 112 -7.76 0.87 -10.82
C GLY A 112 -8.86 1.40 -11.74
N HIS A 113 -9.83 0.55 -12.08
CA HIS A 113 -10.97 0.90 -12.93
C HIS A 113 -11.94 1.91 -12.29
N VAL A 114 -11.83 2.11 -10.97
CA VAL A 114 -12.55 3.18 -10.27
C VAL A 114 -11.98 4.54 -10.64
N PHE A 115 -10.66 4.66 -10.82
CA PHE A 115 -10.00 5.95 -11.01
C PHE A 115 -9.68 6.31 -12.46
N SER A 116 -9.16 5.39 -13.29
CA SER A 116 -8.85 5.55 -14.72
C SER A 116 -8.51 7.00 -15.15
N ASP A 117 -9.49 7.71 -15.71
CA ASP A 117 -9.43 9.11 -16.18
C ASP A 117 -8.88 10.10 -15.13
N LEU A 118 -9.19 9.92 -13.85
CA LEU A 118 -8.73 10.82 -12.79
C LEU A 118 -7.25 10.66 -12.46
N ILE A 119 -6.66 9.51 -12.77
CA ILE A 119 -5.22 9.22 -12.58
C ILE A 119 -4.45 9.19 -13.90
N ASN A 120 -5.11 9.50 -15.02
CA ASN A 120 -4.52 9.48 -16.37
C ASN A 120 -3.90 8.12 -16.74
N VAL A 121 -4.59 7.03 -16.44
CA VAL A 121 -4.22 5.68 -16.87
C VAL A 121 -5.42 5.05 -17.59
N ASP A 122 -5.20 4.55 -18.80
CA ASP A 122 -6.25 3.89 -19.59
C ASP A 122 -6.67 2.54 -18.99
N ASP A 123 -7.93 2.16 -19.22
CA ASP A 123 -8.50 0.93 -18.69
C ASP A 123 -7.77 -0.33 -19.19
N GLU A 124 -7.20 -0.34 -20.41
CA GLU A 124 -6.42 -1.47 -20.92
C GLU A 124 -5.15 -1.71 -20.10
N THR A 125 -4.42 -0.63 -19.76
CA THR A 125 -3.25 -0.69 -18.88
C THR A 125 -3.64 -1.22 -17.49
N ILE A 126 -4.79 -0.79 -16.95
CA ILE A 126 -5.31 -1.27 -15.66
C ILE A 126 -5.64 -2.77 -15.74
N THR A 127 -6.36 -3.20 -16.78
CA THR A 127 -6.70 -4.62 -16.99
C THR A 127 -5.44 -5.49 -17.07
N HIS A 128 -4.42 -5.06 -17.83
CA HIS A 128 -3.15 -5.80 -17.89
C HIS A 128 -2.43 -5.86 -16.54
N TYR A 129 -2.41 -4.77 -15.78
CA TYR A 129 -1.84 -4.77 -14.44
C TYR A 129 -2.58 -5.75 -13.51
N GLN A 130 -3.91 -5.77 -13.55
CA GLN A 130 -4.73 -6.68 -12.74
C GLN A 130 -4.49 -8.15 -13.10
N LEU A 131 -4.41 -8.48 -14.40
CA LEU A 131 -4.08 -9.83 -14.86
C LEU A 131 -2.71 -10.30 -14.37
N GLU A 132 -1.70 -9.42 -14.37
CA GLU A 132 -0.37 -9.76 -13.84
C GLU A 132 -0.36 -9.89 -12.30
N ILE A 133 -1.21 -9.14 -11.57
CA ILE A 133 -1.40 -9.38 -10.12
C ILE A 133 -2.00 -10.76 -9.87
N GLU A 134 -3.05 -11.15 -10.59
CA GLU A 134 -3.68 -12.48 -10.45
C GLU A 134 -2.69 -13.61 -10.78
N LYS A 135 -1.89 -13.42 -11.83
CA LYS A 135 -0.81 -14.34 -12.18
C LYS A 135 0.25 -14.44 -11.09
N LEU A 136 0.67 -13.32 -10.49
CA LEU A 136 1.60 -13.32 -9.36
C LEU A 136 1.03 -14.08 -8.16
N LEU A 137 -0.27 -13.91 -7.84
CA LEU A 137 -0.91 -14.69 -6.77
C LEU A 137 -0.82 -16.19 -7.02
N HIS A 138 -1.08 -16.63 -8.26
CA HIS A 138 -0.95 -18.03 -8.66
C HIS A 138 0.51 -18.52 -8.60
N GLU A 139 1.46 -17.78 -9.15
CA GLU A 139 2.89 -18.12 -9.13
C GLU A 139 3.47 -18.21 -7.70
N LEU A 140 2.97 -17.38 -6.79
CA LEU A 140 3.37 -17.38 -5.38
C LEU A 140 2.70 -18.49 -4.56
N GLY A 141 1.66 -19.15 -5.09
CA GLY A 141 0.82 -20.06 -4.30
C GLY A 141 0.11 -19.33 -3.16
N ALA A 142 -0.28 -18.07 -3.37
CA ALA A 142 -0.92 -17.24 -2.34
C ALA A 142 -2.40 -17.63 -2.13
N THR A 143 -2.63 -18.65 -1.31
CA THR A 143 -3.96 -19.26 -1.11
C THR A 143 -4.90 -18.45 -0.21
N HIS A 144 -4.40 -17.44 0.51
CA HIS A 144 -5.21 -16.60 1.40
C HIS A 144 -5.61 -15.26 0.80
N LEU A 145 -5.21 -15.01 -0.45
CA LEU A 145 -5.45 -13.77 -1.16
C LEU A 145 -6.38 -14.00 -2.35
N SER A 146 -7.32 -13.10 -2.54
CA SER A 146 -8.16 -13.04 -3.74
C SER A 146 -8.27 -11.60 -4.24
N VAL A 147 -8.78 -11.41 -5.45
CA VAL A 147 -8.99 -10.08 -6.05
C VAL A 147 -10.49 -9.84 -6.23
N PHE A 148 -10.92 -8.61 -5.97
CA PHE A 148 -12.26 -8.13 -6.25
C PHE A 148 -12.20 -6.78 -6.96
N ASN A 149 -12.73 -6.74 -8.19
CA ASN A 149 -12.75 -5.58 -9.05
C ASN A 149 -14.18 -5.05 -9.19
N LEU A 150 -14.32 -3.82 -9.71
CA LEU A 150 -15.63 -3.21 -9.98
C LEU A 150 -16.52 -4.08 -10.87
N GLY A 151 -15.91 -4.81 -11.82
CA GLY A 151 -16.62 -5.75 -12.71
C GLY A 151 -17.09 -7.05 -12.05
N ASN A 152 -16.64 -7.36 -10.82
CA ASN A 152 -17.07 -8.55 -10.08
C ASN A 152 -18.36 -8.36 -9.28
N VAL A 153 -18.85 -7.12 -9.17
CA VAL A 153 -20.11 -6.82 -8.50
C VAL A 153 -21.25 -7.39 -9.32
N GLU A 154 -22.02 -8.32 -8.76
CA GLU A 154 -23.05 -9.09 -9.49
C GLU A 154 -23.98 -8.17 -10.30
N SER A 155 -24.48 -7.09 -9.68
CA SER A 155 -25.38 -6.12 -10.32
C SER A 155 -24.74 -5.27 -11.44
N LEU A 156 -23.42 -5.36 -11.62
CA LEU A 156 -22.63 -4.63 -12.60
C LEU A 156 -21.98 -5.52 -13.67
N THR A 157 -22.01 -6.84 -13.50
CA THR A 157 -21.33 -7.81 -14.40
C THR A 157 -21.67 -7.65 -15.87
N GLN A 158 -22.91 -7.24 -16.19
CA GLN A 158 -23.37 -6.99 -17.57
C GLN A 158 -22.71 -5.79 -18.26
N TYR A 159 -21.98 -4.93 -17.52
CA TYR A 159 -21.30 -3.74 -18.04
C TYR A 159 -19.77 -3.90 -18.04
N THR A 160 -19.25 -5.11 -17.88
CA THR A 160 -17.80 -5.39 -17.81
C THR A 160 -17.01 -5.00 -19.06
N SER A 161 -17.69 -4.78 -20.19
CA SER A 161 -17.09 -4.24 -21.42
C SER A 161 -17.09 -2.71 -21.52
N ASP A 162 -17.70 -2.00 -20.56
CA ASP A 162 -17.85 -0.54 -20.56
C ASP A 162 -17.51 0.04 -19.17
N TYR A 163 -16.22 0.36 -18.99
CA TYR A 163 -15.71 0.87 -17.72
C TYR A 163 -16.20 2.28 -17.38
N ASP A 164 -16.50 3.11 -18.38
CA ASP A 164 -17.12 4.42 -18.13
C ASP A 164 -18.51 4.24 -17.54
N ARG A 165 -19.31 3.32 -18.08
CA ARG A 165 -20.62 3.00 -17.52
C ARG A 165 -20.53 2.43 -16.11
N LEU A 166 -19.53 1.58 -15.83
CA LEU A 166 -19.29 1.08 -14.48
C LEU A 166 -18.97 2.20 -13.49
N ARG A 167 -18.13 3.17 -13.88
CA ARG A 167 -17.81 4.35 -13.06
C ARG A 167 -19.03 5.23 -12.82
N GLU A 168 -19.85 5.47 -13.84
CA GLU A 168 -21.12 6.21 -13.69
C GLU A 168 -22.04 5.53 -12.68
N LEU A 169 -22.21 4.21 -12.77
CA LEU A 169 -23.06 3.43 -11.86
C LEU A 169 -22.53 3.45 -10.43
N LEU A 170 -21.21 3.37 -10.24
CA LEU A 170 -20.58 3.52 -8.94
C LEU A 170 -20.88 4.90 -8.33
N VAL A 171 -20.62 5.97 -9.09
CA VAL A 171 -20.81 7.35 -8.60
C VAL A 171 -22.28 7.63 -8.30
N SER A 172 -23.19 7.31 -9.23
CA SER A 172 -24.62 7.57 -9.06
C SER A 172 -25.27 6.85 -7.88
N ARG A 173 -24.76 5.68 -7.49
CA ARG A 173 -25.34 4.88 -6.39
C ARG A 173 -24.65 5.11 -5.05
N TYR A 174 -23.35 5.36 -5.05
CA TYR A 174 -22.53 5.30 -3.83
C TYR A 174 -21.77 6.58 -3.48
N ALA A 175 -21.69 7.56 -4.39
CA ALA A 175 -20.98 8.80 -4.13
C ALA A 175 -21.89 9.90 -3.57
N SER A 176 -21.36 10.67 -2.62
CA SER A 176 -21.86 12.01 -2.30
C SER A 176 -21.51 13.00 -3.41
N SER A 177 -22.20 14.14 -3.44
CA SER A 177 -21.90 15.23 -4.39
C SER A 177 -20.49 15.79 -4.15
N VAL A 178 -19.90 16.40 -5.19
CA VAL A 178 -18.56 17.00 -5.11
C VAL A 178 -18.52 18.11 -4.05
N GLU A 179 -19.62 18.81 -3.86
CA GLU A 179 -19.82 19.87 -2.87
C GLU A 179 -19.75 19.29 -1.45
N GLU A 180 -20.54 18.25 -1.15
CA GLU A 180 -20.52 17.57 0.14
C GLU A 180 -19.12 17.00 0.45
N ILE A 181 -18.45 16.38 -0.52
CA ILE A 181 -17.07 15.88 -0.33
C ILE A 181 -16.13 17.01 0.09
N LYS A 182 -16.22 18.19 -0.55
CA LYS A 182 -15.39 19.34 -0.19
C LYS A 182 -15.72 19.89 1.20
N GLU A 183 -16.97 19.83 1.62
CA GLU A 183 -17.40 20.25 2.95
C GLU A 183 -16.83 19.29 4.01
N THR A 184 -17.07 17.98 3.87
CA THR A 184 -16.54 16.96 4.78
C THR A 184 -15.01 17.01 4.90
N LEU A 185 -14.29 17.20 3.80
CA LEU A 185 -12.83 17.32 3.83
C LEU A 185 -12.32 18.53 4.64
N LYS A 186 -13.13 19.57 4.81
CA LYS A 186 -12.76 20.78 5.57
C LYS A 186 -13.13 20.69 7.05
N GLU A 187 -14.00 19.76 7.43
CA GLU A 187 -14.51 19.61 8.81
C GLU A 187 -13.47 19.06 9.78
N SER A 188 -12.44 18.37 9.28
CA SER A 188 -11.39 17.77 10.11
C SER A 188 -10.00 17.99 9.54
N GLU A 189 -8.99 18.02 10.42
CA GLU A 189 -7.60 18.06 10.01
C GLU A 189 -7.21 16.84 9.17
N ASP A 190 -7.76 15.66 9.49
CA ASP A 190 -7.50 14.43 8.75
C ASP A 190 -8.09 14.48 7.33
N GLY A 191 -9.26 15.09 7.17
CA GLY A 191 -9.83 15.38 5.84
C GLY A 191 -8.90 16.28 5.02
N VAL A 192 -8.37 17.35 5.62
CA VAL A 192 -7.41 18.25 4.96
C VAL A 192 -6.10 17.53 4.64
N ARG A 193 -5.58 16.70 5.55
CA ARG A 193 -4.39 15.86 5.36
C ARG A 193 -4.58 14.91 4.17
N LEU A 194 -5.72 14.21 4.10
CA LEU A 194 -6.05 13.34 2.97
C LEU A 194 -6.07 14.11 1.66
N TYR A 195 -6.79 15.23 1.59
CA TYR A 195 -6.86 16.06 0.38
C TYR A 195 -5.48 16.52 -0.10
N ARG A 196 -4.60 16.95 0.83
CA ARG A 196 -3.22 17.34 0.52
C ARG A 196 -2.40 16.15 0.00
N ALA A 197 -2.53 14.98 0.62
CA ALA A 197 -1.81 13.77 0.21
C ALA A 197 -2.21 13.33 -1.20
N ILE A 198 -3.51 13.22 -1.49
CA ILE A 198 -4.01 12.87 -2.83
C ILE A 198 -3.58 13.91 -3.87
N THR A 199 -3.69 15.20 -3.55
CA THR A 199 -3.22 16.26 -4.45
C THR A 199 -1.73 16.13 -4.78
N ARG A 200 -0.89 15.83 -3.77
CA ARG A 200 0.55 15.62 -3.97
C ARG A 200 0.82 14.42 -4.87
N PHE A 201 0.11 13.31 -4.67
CA PHE A 201 0.26 12.12 -5.52
C PHE A 201 -0.07 12.42 -6.97
N LEU A 202 -1.24 13.03 -7.23
CA LEU A 202 -1.65 13.36 -8.60
C LEU A 202 -0.70 14.35 -9.26
N TYR A 203 -0.17 15.33 -8.51
CA TYR A 203 0.84 16.25 -9.01
C TYR A 203 2.14 15.51 -9.38
N GLU A 204 2.66 14.66 -8.49
CA GLU A 204 3.87 13.88 -8.75
C GLU A 204 3.70 12.92 -9.93
N ASP A 205 2.53 12.28 -10.06
CA ASP A 205 2.22 11.38 -11.19
C ASP A 205 2.13 12.13 -12.52
N SER A 206 1.67 13.38 -12.49
CA SER A 206 1.52 14.18 -13.70
C SER A 206 2.81 14.92 -14.08
N LEU A 207 3.85 14.92 -13.22
CA LEU A 207 5.14 15.56 -13.48
C LEU A 207 6.07 14.66 -14.30
N LEU A 208 5.60 14.33 -15.51
CA LEU A 208 6.29 13.46 -16.46
C LEU A 208 7.61 14.08 -16.96
N PRO A 209 8.60 13.26 -17.39
CA PRO A 209 9.85 13.77 -17.96
C PRO A 209 9.70 14.76 -19.11
N GLU A 210 8.72 14.52 -19.97
CA GLU A 210 8.38 15.29 -21.17
C GLU A 210 7.46 16.50 -20.88
N TYR A 211 7.00 16.69 -19.64
CA TYR A 211 6.10 17.78 -19.30
C TYR A 211 6.81 19.14 -19.39
N THR A 212 6.41 19.96 -20.35
CA THR A 212 6.95 21.31 -20.60
C THR A 212 6.06 22.45 -20.06
N GLY A 213 4.91 22.12 -19.47
CA GLY A 213 3.97 23.09 -18.91
C GLY A 213 4.41 23.69 -17.57
N SER A 214 3.61 24.62 -17.04
CA SER A 214 3.91 25.24 -15.74
C SER A 214 3.55 24.33 -14.57
N LYS A 215 4.43 24.28 -13.55
CA LYS A 215 4.15 23.56 -12.30
C LYS A 215 2.86 24.05 -11.61
N ASN A 216 2.53 25.34 -11.75
CA ASN A 216 1.30 25.91 -11.21
C ASN A 216 0.04 25.38 -11.91
N ALA A 217 0.08 25.20 -13.23
CA ALA A 217 -1.03 24.59 -13.97
C ALA A 217 -1.22 23.13 -13.55
N LEU A 218 -0.12 22.37 -13.43
CA LEU A 218 -0.14 20.99 -12.94
C LEU A 218 -0.70 20.89 -11.52
N GLN A 219 -0.29 21.80 -10.64
CA GLN A 219 -0.79 21.87 -9.26
C GLN A 219 -2.28 22.21 -9.19
N LYS A 220 -2.77 23.07 -10.09
CA LYS A 220 -4.20 23.42 -10.20
C LYS A 220 -5.02 22.22 -10.69
N ASP A 221 -4.55 21.55 -11.72
CA ASP A 221 -5.17 20.33 -12.25
C ASP A 221 -5.22 19.20 -11.21
N ALA A 222 -4.10 18.92 -10.53
CA ALA A 222 -4.05 17.93 -9.46
C ALA A 222 -5.04 18.21 -8.32
N ARG A 223 -5.23 19.49 -7.94
CA ARG A 223 -6.23 19.89 -6.93
C ARG A 223 -7.66 19.61 -7.41
N GLN A 224 -7.94 19.88 -8.68
CA GLN A 224 -9.27 19.64 -9.27
C GLN A 224 -9.59 18.15 -9.29
N ARG A 225 -8.65 17.31 -9.78
CA ARG A 225 -8.83 15.86 -9.85
C ARG A 225 -8.86 15.19 -8.47
N ALA A 226 -8.13 15.72 -7.48
CA ALA A 226 -8.06 15.15 -6.14
C ALA A 226 -9.45 14.98 -5.48
N VAL A 227 -10.36 15.94 -5.70
CA VAL A 227 -11.73 15.83 -5.16
C VAL A 227 -12.49 14.66 -5.81
N GLY A 228 -12.34 14.48 -7.14
CA GLY A 228 -12.94 13.34 -7.84
C GLY A 228 -12.35 12.00 -7.38
N VAL A 229 -11.04 11.93 -7.16
CA VAL A 229 -10.38 10.70 -6.66
C VAL A 229 -10.91 10.34 -5.27
N ILE A 230 -11.03 11.32 -4.38
CA ILE A 230 -11.59 11.10 -3.04
C ILE A 230 -13.05 10.66 -3.12
N GLN A 231 -13.86 11.34 -3.95
CA GLN A 231 -15.27 10.98 -4.17
C GLN A 231 -15.40 9.52 -4.61
N ARG A 232 -14.65 9.10 -5.64
CA ARG A 232 -14.72 7.72 -6.14
C ARG A 232 -14.13 6.71 -5.17
N SER A 233 -13.09 7.08 -4.41
CA SER A 233 -12.52 6.23 -3.35
C SER A 233 -13.54 5.98 -2.23
N TRP A 234 -14.29 7.01 -1.81
CA TRP A 234 -15.34 6.86 -0.82
C TRP A 234 -16.55 6.09 -1.37
N ALA A 235 -16.94 6.33 -2.62
CA ALA A 235 -18.00 5.56 -3.29
C ALA A 235 -17.63 4.07 -3.38
N TRP A 236 -16.40 3.76 -3.78
CA TRP A 236 -15.87 2.39 -3.75
C TRP A 236 -15.90 1.82 -2.34
N GLY A 237 -15.51 2.63 -1.35
CA GLY A 237 -15.59 2.26 0.05
C GLY A 237 -17.00 1.92 0.53
N ASN A 238 -18.01 2.67 0.08
CA ASN A 238 -19.42 2.44 0.40
C ASN A 238 -19.95 1.17 -0.27
N LEU A 239 -19.64 0.96 -1.55
CA LEU A 239 -19.97 -0.27 -2.26
C LEU A 239 -19.37 -1.49 -1.54
N LEU A 240 -18.09 -1.42 -1.17
CA LEU A 240 -17.42 -2.51 -0.45
C LEU A 240 -18.04 -2.79 0.93
N ALA A 241 -18.57 -1.78 1.61
CA ALA A 241 -19.28 -1.97 2.87
C ALA A 241 -20.62 -2.71 2.68
N GLU A 242 -21.26 -2.60 1.51
CA GLU A 242 -22.43 -3.40 1.15
C GLU A 242 -22.04 -4.83 0.79
N GLN A 243 -20.97 -5.02 0.00
CA GLN A 243 -20.54 -6.34 -0.46
C GLN A 243 -19.89 -7.17 0.67
N PHE A 244 -19.19 -6.52 1.60
CA PHE A 244 -18.41 -7.17 2.66
C PHE A 244 -18.69 -6.50 4.03
N PRO A 245 -19.92 -6.59 4.56
CA PRO A 245 -20.36 -5.78 5.71
C PRO A 245 -19.60 -6.10 7.00
N LEU A 246 -19.18 -7.35 7.18
CA LEU A 246 -18.51 -7.82 8.39
C LEU A 246 -16.99 -7.75 8.30
N ALA A 247 -16.43 -7.61 7.09
CA ALA A 247 -14.99 -7.71 6.89
C ALA A 247 -14.21 -6.65 7.66
N ILE A 248 -13.02 -7.01 8.13
CA ILE A 248 -12.05 -6.06 8.68
C ILE A 248 -11.56 -5.18 7.53
N ARG A 249 -11.70 -3.86 7.67
CA ARG A 249 -11.38 -2.90 6.62
C ARG A 249 -9.90 -2.53 6.71
N LEU A 250 -9.07 -3.13 5.89
CA LEU A 250 -7.68 -2.70 5.75
C LEU A 250 -7.61 -1.49 4.79
N SER A 251 -6.52 -0.73 4.90
CA SER A 251 -6.25 0.46 4.09
C SER A 251 -4.76 0.59 3.83
N ILE A 252 -4.40 1.18 2.70
CA ILE A 252 -3.01 1.53 2.36
C ILE A 252 -2.61 2.95 2.80
N HIS A 253 -3.51 3.66 3.46
CA HIS A 253 -3.26 4.97 4.05
C HIS A 253 -3.35 4.91 5.57
N PRO A 254 -2.62 5.76 6.30
CA PRO A 254 -2.88 6.02 7.71
C PRO A 254 -4.37 6.35 7.94
N GLN A 255 -4.90 5.92 9.09
CA GLN A 255 -6.30 6.10 9.46
C GLN A 255 -6.42 6.70 10.86
N PRO A 256 -7.47 7.50 11.12
CA PRO A 256 -7.82 7.91 12.48
C PRO A 256 -8.00 6.69 13.39
N VAL A 257 -7.69 6.84 14.67
CA VAL A 257 -7.68 5.72 15.63
C VAL A 257 -9.06 5.17 15.97
N ASP A 258 -10.11 5.96 15.72
CA ASP A 258 -11.52 5.61 15.85
C ASP A 258 -12.16 5.16 14.51
N SER A 259 -11.36 5.09 13.44
CA SER A 259 -11.81 4.63 12.13
C SER A 259 -12.09 3.13 12.13
N ILE A 260 -13.11 2.73 11.37
CA ILE A 260 -13.33 1.31 11.04
C ILE A 260 -12.19 0.74 10.18
N LYS A 261 -11.40 1.60 9.52
CA LYS A 261 -10.30 1.21 8.64
C LYS A 261 -8.97 1.12 9.43
N ILE A 262 -8.18 0.09 9.15
CA ILE A 262 -6.81 -0.08 9.68
C ILE A 262 -5.81 0.14 8.55
N GLY A 263 -5.00 1.19 8.63
CA GLY A 263 -3.87 1.36 7.72
C GLY A 263 -2.82 0.28 7.94
N ILE A 264 -2.38 -0.44 6.91
CA ILE A 264 -1.41 -1.54 7.03
C ILE A 264 -0.21 -1.36 6.07
N HIS A 265 0.98 -1.56 6.60
CA HIS A 265 2.22 -1.66 5.84
C HIS A 265 2.32 -3.01 5.15
N MET A 266 2.94 -3.06 3.97
CA MET A 266 3.16 -4.30 3.23
C MET A 266 4.64 -4.59 2.97
N MET A 267 5.47 -3.56 3.11
CA MET A 267 6.92 -3.59 3.02
C MET A 267 7.47 -2.54 3.97
N PRO A 268 8.68 -2.75 4.55
CA PRO A 268 9.35 -1.70 5.30
C PRO A 268 9.56 -0.45 4.44
N THR A 269 9.16 0.71 4.95
CA THR A 269 9.29 2.02 4.28
C THR A 269 9.46 3.11 5.33
N ARG A 270 10.12 4.22 4.97
CA ARG A 270 10.19 5.43 5.80
C ARG A 270 9.01 6.37 5.58
N ASP A 271 8.24 6.16 4.52
CA ASP A 271 7.10 6.99 4.14
C ASP A 271 5.80 6.18 4.31
N ASP A 272 5.02 6.50 5.34
CA ASP A 272 3.72 5.89 5.67
C ASP A 272 2.66 6.06 4.56
N TRP A 273 2.91 6.91 3.57
CA TRP A 273 2.04 7.12 2.43
C TRP A 273 2.51 6.37 1.17
N LEU A 274 3.74 5.85 1.16
CA LEU A 274 4.30 5.17 0.01
C LEU A 274 3.70 3.76 -0.14
N THR A 275 3.38 3.42 -1.39
CA THR A 275 2.82 2.13 -1.79
C THR A 275 3.60 1.54 -2.97
N PRO A 276 3.56 0.19 -3.15
CA PRO A 276 4.37 -0.51 -4.16
C PRO A 276 4.23 0.06 -5.57
N TRP A 277 3.03 0.50 -5.93
CA TRP A 277 2.74 1.06 -7.25
C TRP A 277 3.15 2.52 -7.44
N HIS A 278 3.71 3.17 -6.42
CA HIS A 278 4.26 4.52 -6.48
C HIS A 278 5.76 4.58 -6.17
N GLY A 279 6.42 3.44 -6.02
CA GLY A 279 7.82 3.35 -5.67
C GLY A 279 8.48 2.11 -6.28
N VAL A 280 9.64 1.77 -5.74
CA VAL A 280 10.43 0.62 -6.14
C VAL A 280 10.93 -0.14 -4.92
N ALA A 281 11.05 -1.45 -5.05
CA ALA A 281 11.77 -2.24 -4.07
C ALA A 281 13.28 -1.97 -4.21
N ALA A 282 13.96 -1.76 -3.08
CA ALA A 282 15.40 -1.66 -2.99
C ALA A 282 15.91 -2.71 -1.99
N ASN A 283 16.85 -3.54 -2.44
CA ASN A 283 17.59 -4.45 -1.58
C ASN A 283 18.81 -3.71 -1.02
N ILE A 284 18.81 -3.49 0.29
CA ILE A 284 19.89 -2.85 1.04
C ILE A 284 20.46 -3.90 1.98
N ASN A 285 21.67 -4.37 1.70
CA ASN A 285 22.37 -5.38 2.52
C ASN A 285 21.52 -6.64 2.82
N GLY A 286 20.78 -7.13 1.84
CA GLY A 286 19.92 -8.32 1.98
C GLY A 286 18.52 -8.04 2.49
N GLN A 287 18.20 -6.80 2.87
CA GLN A 287 16.86 -6.41 3.31
C GLN A 287 16.15 -5.58 2.26
N PHE A 288 14.93 -5.98 1.90
CA PHE A 288 14.10 -5.22 0.98
C PHE A 288 13.32 -4.12 1.72
N VAL A 289 13.42 -2.91 1.18
CA VAL A 289 12.65 -1.74 1.59
C VAL A 289 11.94 -1.13 0.38
N LEU A 290 10.80 -0.48 0.61
CA LEU A 290 10.09 0.29 -0.40
C LEU A 290 10.56 1.75 -0.34
N MET A 291 10.97 2.29 -1.49
CA MET A 291 11.54 3.65 -1.59
C MET A 291 11.05 4.37 -2.85
N LYS A 292 11.17 5.70 -2.86
CA LYS A 292 10.97 6.49 -4.08
C LYS A 292 12.14 6.24 -5.03
N SER A 293 11.88 6.04 -6.32
CA SER A 293 12.94 5.72 -7.29
C SER A 293 14.03 6.80 -7.36
N ASP A 294 13.71 8.08 -7.18
CA ASP A 294 14.70 9.16 -7.15
C ASP A 294 15.65 9.06 -5.94
N GLU A 295 15.19 8.58 -4.79
CA GLU A 295 16.04 8.37 -3.60
C GLU A 295 17.02 7.22 -3.85
N VAL A 296 16.53 6.12 -4.42
CA VAL A 296 17.36 4.97 -4.79
C VAL A 296 18.42 5.35 -5.81
N LYS A 297 18.08 6.17 -6.81
CA LYS A 297 19.04 6.69 -7.80
C LYS A 297 20.10 7.59 -7.15
N LYS A 298 19.74 8.44 -6.19
CA LYS A 298 20.70 9.26 -5.41
C LYS A 298 21.66 8.41 -4.57
N MET A 299 21.24 7.22 -4.18
CA MET A 299 22.07 6.25 -3.47
C MET A 299 22.89 5.34 -4.41
N ASN A 300 22.96 5.67 -5.70
CA ASN A 300 23.62 4.86 -6.73
C ASN A 300 23.09 3.42 -6.80
N GLY A 301 21.80 3.21 -6.54
CA GLY A 301 21.17 1.91 -6.66
C GLY A 301 21.33 1.33 -8.07
N LYS A 302 21.81 0.09 -8.16
CA LYS A 302 21.96 -0.66 -9.41
C LYS A 302 20.65 -1.36 -9.75
N LEU A 303 20.13 -1.14 -10.95
CA LEU A 303 18.94 -1.85 -11.42
C LEU A 303 19.26 -3.34 -11.59
N ILE A 304 18.42 -4.19 -11.02
CA ILE A 304 18.46 -5.64 -11.17
C ILE A 304 17.31 -6.06 -12.08
N GLU A 305 17.64 -6.88 -13.08
CA GLU A 305 16.67 -7.51 -13.97
C GLU A 305 16.56 -9.00 -13.65
N ILE A 306 15.34 -9.52 -13.69
CA ILE A 306 15.06 -10.95 -13.58
C ILE A 306 14.46 -11.39 -14.91
N ARG A 307 15.14 -12.32 -15.60
CA ARG A 307 14.74 -12.78 -16.95
C ARG A 307 14.60 -11.63 -17.97
N GLY A 308 15.47 -10.62 -17.87
CA GLY A 308 15.46 -9.46 -18.76
C GLY A 308 14.35 -8.43 -18.49
N ILE A 309 13.65 -8.54 -17.35
CA ILE A 309 12.62 -7.59 -16.93
C ILE A 309 13.12 -6.82 -15.70
N PRO A 310 13.06 -5.47 -15.68
CA PRO A 310 13.36 -4.66 -14.50
C PRO A 310 12.58 -5.13 -13.27
N SER A 311 13.28 -5.41 -12.17
CA SER A 311 12.70 -6.04 -10.98
C SER A 311 12.76 -5.15 -9.74
N HIS A 312 13.96 -4.71 -9.38
CA HIS A 312 14.23 -3.92 -8.17
C HIS A 312 15.61 -3.28 -8.29
N TYR A 313 15.98 -2.47 -7.30
CA TYR A 313 17.34 -1.95 -7.17
C TYR A 313 18.13 -2.68 -6.10
N LEU A 314 19.44 -2.81 -6.29
CA LEU A 314 20.41 -3.21 -5.27
C LEU A 314 21.22 -1.98 -4.85
N ILE A 315 21.32 -1.74 -3.54
CA ILE A 315 22.18 -0.70 -2.97
C ILE A 315 23.23 -1.41 -2.12
N GLU A 316 24.47 -1.41 -2.63
CA GLU A 316 25.64 -1.86 -1.88
C GLU A 316 26.14 -0.66 -1.04
N THR A 317 25.88 -0.68 0.27
CA THR A 317 26.64 0.22 1.16
C THR A 317 28.01 -0.38 1.33
N LEU A 318 29.08 0.38 1.04
CA LEU A 318 30.44 -0.03 1.34
C LEU A 318 30.48 -0.48 2.81
N SER A 319 30.82 -1.75 3.05
CA SER A 319 31.12 -2.21 4.40
C SER A 319 32.27 -1.36 4.96
N GLU A 320 32.21 -1.05 6.26
CA GLU A 320 33.31 -0.37 6.96
C GLU A 320 34.67 -1.09 6.77
N GLU A 321 34.65 -2.37 6.37
CA GLU A 321 35.84 -3.14 6.01
C GLU A 321 36.63 -2.56 4.83
N LYS A 322 36.00 -1.90 3.85
CA LYS A 322 36.74 -1.26 2.73
C LYS A 322 37.35 0.10 3.07
N LEU A 323 36.95 0.73 4.17
CA LEU A 323 37.60 1.96 4.65
C LEU A 323 38.96 1.67 5.32
N PHE A 324 39.22 0.42 5.72
CA PHE A 324 40.51 0.00 6.27
C PHE A 324 41.49 -0.54 5.23
N GLU A 325 41.04 -0.89 4.02
CA GLU A 325 41.93 -1.34 2.93
C GLU A 325 42.53 -0.19 2.09
N GLU A 326 42.01 1.04 2.21
CA GLU A 326 42.51 2.21 1.45
C GLU A 326 43.40 3.17 2.27
N ASN A 327 44.01 2.70 3.37
CA ASN A 327 44.97 3.53 4.12
C ASN A 327 46.29 2.80 4.45
N PRO A 328 47.20 2.61 3.47
CA PRO A 328 48.52 2.05 3.72
C PRO A 328 49.48 3.16 4.21
N GLN A 329 49.22 3.76 5.38
CA GLN A 329 50.22 4.58 6.08
C GLN A 329 50.08 4.48 7.60
N THR A 330 50.63 3.41 8.16
CA THR A 330 51.21 3.42 9.51
C THR A 330 52.42 2.50 9.51
N GLU A 331 53.54 2.99 8.96
CA GLU A 331 54.86 2.42 9.24
C GLU A 331 55.18 2.68 10.72
N PHE A 332 55.17 1.61 11.51
CA PHE A 332 55.85 1.55 12.78
C PHE A 332 57.37 1.61 12.53
N GLN A 333 58.01 2.75 12.84
CA GLN A 333 59.46 2.80 12.99
C GLN A 333 59.86 2.20 14.34
N THR A 334 60.30 0.95 14.32
CA THR A 334 61.15 0.36 15.35
C THR A 334 62.60 0.40 14.86
N THR A 335 63.37 1.38 15.31
CA THR A 335 64.85 1.30 15.28
C THR A 335 65.38 1.33 16.69
N ALA A 336 65.63 0.14 17.24
CA ALA A 336 66.58 -0.08 18.30
C ALA A 336 67.84 -0.69 17.67
N ALA A 337 68.97 0.00 17.77
CA ALA A 337 70.30 -0.59 17.69
C ALA A 337 71.28 0.26 18.50
N GLN A 338 71.75 -0.32 19.60
CA GLN A 338 72.91 0.11 20.38
C GLN A 338 74.20 -0.17 19.58
N ALA A 339 75.20 0.71 19.67
CA ALA A 339 76.62 0.37 19.78
C ALA A 339 77.48 1.62 20.04
N GLU A 340 78.31 1.51 21.09
CA GLU A 340 79.46 2.34 21.52
C GLU A 340 79.25 3.74 22.10
#